data_AF-A0A538PFS8-F1
#
_entry.id   AF-A0A538PFS8-F1
#
_cell.length_a   1.000
_cell.length_b   1.000
_cell.length_c   1.000
_cell.angle_alpha   90.00
_cell.angle_beta   90.00
_cell.angle_gamma   90.00
#
_symmetry.space_group_name_H-M   'P 1'
#
loop_
_entity.id
_entity.type
_entity.pdbx_description
1 polymer ?
#
loop_
_entity_poly.entity_id
_entity_poly.type
_entity_poly.pdbx_seq_one_letter_code
_entity_poly.pdbx_strand_id
1 'polypeptide(L)'
;GHSMGGLVARSACHAAEQAGHAWRRRLGALITLGSPHHGAPLERGGQGIDLLLGLHRYTAPLGRVGRVRSAGITDLRFGNVLDEHWQGLDRFAHRRDTRSPLDLPRDVACYAIAGALVTAAGYRLPGDGLVRVASAFGVHERPELTLAFPEAHCWLALGTGHVGLLGAPTVYETIRSWLSFRTPA
;
A
#
# COMPACT_ATOMS: atom_id res chain seq x y z
N GLY A 1 2.38 7.63 1.38
CA GLY A 1 1.08 7.26 0.78
C GLY A 1 0.29 6.45 1.77
N HIS A 2 -0.95 6.86 2.08
CA HIS A 2 -1.85 6.10 2.96
C HIS A 2 -2.73 5.17 2.12
N SER A 3 -3.01 3.97 2.64
CA SER A 3 -3.85 2.97 1.98
C SER A 3 -3.38 2.71 0.54
N MET A 4 -4.28 2.77 -0.44
CA MET A 4 -3.97 2.66 -1.87
C MET A 4 -2.93 3.68 -2.36
N GLY A 5 -2.77 4.83 -1.69
CA GLY A 5 -1.75 5.82 -2.05
C GLY A 5 -0.32 5.29 -1.96
N GLY A 6 -0.06 4.26 -1.16
CA GLY A 6 1.24 3.57 -1.17
C GLY A 6 1.47 2.73 -2.43
N LEU A 7 0.42 2.12 -2.99
CA LEU A 7 0.49 1.38 -4.26
C LEU A 7 0.72 2.34 -5.43
N VAL A 8 -0.05 3.43 -5.46
CA VAL A 8 0.09 4.50 -6.47
C VAL A 8 1.49 5.08 -6.45
N ALA A 9 2.04 5.38 -5.26
CA ALA A 9 3.38 5.91 -5.15
C ALA A 9 4.46 4.95 -5.68
N ARG A 10 4.32 3.64 -5.43
CA ARG A 10 5.22 2.62 -5.98
C ARG A 10 5.11 2.50 -7.49
N SER A 11 3.88 2.52 -8.03
CA SER A 11 3.63 2.54 -9.48
C SER A 11 4.28 3.76 -10.13
N ALA A 12 4.09 4.94 -9.54
CA ALA A 12 4.67 6.18 -10.03
C ALA A 12 6.22 6.14 -10.04
N CYS A 13 6.84 5.53 -9.02
CA CYS A 13 8.30 5.34 -9.00
C CYS A 13 8.76 4.44 -10.15
N HIS A 14 8.04 3.35 -10.41
CA HIS A 14 8.35 2.44 -11.51
C HIS A 14 8.18 3.12 -12.87
N ALA A 15 7.03 3.75 -13.12
CA ALA A 15 6.76 4.47 -14.36
C ALA A 15 7.78 5.59 -14.61
N ALA A 16 8.17 6.31 -13.56
CA ALA A 16 9.17 7.38 -13.67
C ALA A 16 10.59 6.87 -13.92
N GLU A 17 10.95 5.68 -13.44
CA GLU A 17 12.20 5.00 -13.79
C GLU A 17 12.21 4.66 -15.27
N GLN A 18 11.15 4.01 -15.76
CA GLN A 18 11.02 3.61 -17.17
C GLN A 18 11.02 4.81 -18.13
N ALA A 19 10.34 5.90 -17.73
CA ALA A 19 10.26 7.13 -18.52
C ALA A 19 11.45 8.09 -18.33
N GLY A 20 12.41 7.77 -17.45
CA GLY A 20 13.58 8.61 -17.19
C GLY A 20 13.26 9.97 -16.53
N HIS A 21 12.16 10.09 -15.79
CA HIS A 21 11.75 11.36 -15.20
C HIS A 21 12.73 11.87 -14.14
N ALA A 22 13.15 13.13 -14.26
CA ALA A 22 14.19 13.72 -13.41
C ALA A 22 13.86 13.75 -11.91
N TRP A 23 12.57 13.84 -11.55
CA TRP A 23 12.15 13.84 -10.15
C TRP A 23 12.49 12.51 -9.46
N ARG A 24 12.57 11.41 -10.21
CA ARG A 24 12.82 10.07 -9.67
C ARG A 24 14.14 9.98 -8.92
N ARG A 25 15.18 10.67 -9.43
CA ARG A 25 16.50 10.79 -8.80
C ARG A 25 16.54 11.69 -7.57
N ARG A 26 15.50 12.51 -7.36
CA ARG A 26 15.36 13.40 -6.19
C ARG A 26 14.50 12.79 -5.09
N LEU A 27 13.81 11.69 -5.38
CA LEU A 27 13.00 10.99 -4.39
C LEU A 27 13.92 10.35 -3.36
N GLY A 28 13.90 10.86 -2.13
CA GLY A 28 14.71 10.31 -1.06
C GLY A 28 14.02 9.24 -0.23
N ALA A 29 12.72 9.40 0.04
CA ALA A 29 11.99 8.51 0.92
C ALA A 29 10.59 8.20 0.40
N LEU A 30 10.14 6.97 0.63
CA LEU A 30 8.80 6.50 0.37
C LEU A 30 8.24 5.89 1.66
N ILE A 31 7.23 6.53 2.25
CA ILE A 31 6.59 6.05 3.48
C ILE A 31 5.18 5.59 3.17
N THR A 32 4.84 4.35 3.52
CA THR A 32 3.49 3.78 3.35
C THR A 32 2.78 3.65 4.69
N LEU A 33 1.49 4.00 4.73
CA LEU A 33 0.66 3.95 5.94
C LEU A 33 -0.53 3.02 5.68
N GLY A 34 -0.54 1.84 6.29
CA GLY A 34 -1.62 0.86 6.13
C GLY A 34 -1.84 0.46 4.67
N SER A 35 -0.79 0.45 3.84
CA SER A 35 -0.95 0.18 2.41
C SER A 35 -1.13 -1.32 2.14
N PRO A 36 -2.17 -1.72 1.39
CA PRO A 36 -2.44 -3.13 1.12
C PRO A 36 -1.51 -3.69 0.01
N HIS A 37 -0.21 -3.84 0.30
CA HIS A 37 0.78 -4.32 -0.68
C HIS A 37 0.44 -5.67 -1.32
N HIS A 38 -0.28 -6.53 -0.58
CA HIS A 38 -0.71 -7.85 -1.02
C HIS A 38 -2.23 -7.96 -1.14
N GLY A 39 -2.89 -6.82 -1.33
CA GLY A 39 -4.34 -6.72 -1.26
C GLY A 39 -4.85 -6.61 0.18
N ALA A 40 -6.05 -6.07 0.31
CA ALA A 40 -6.81 -6.20 1.55
C ALA A 40 -7.48 -7.58 1.53
N PRO A 41 -7.54 -8.34 2.64
CA PRO A 41 -8.29 -9.59 2.69
C PRO A 41 -9.77 -9.30 2.40
N LEU A 42 -10.20 -9.52 1.17
CA LEU A 42 -11.53 -9.17 0.70
C LEU A 42 -12.20 -10.28 -0.10
N GLU A 43 -11.77 -11.52 0.12
CA GLU A 43 -12.31 -12.68 -0.59
C GLU A 43 -13.38 -13.47 0.18
N ARG A 44 -14.04 -12.90 1.21
CA ARG A 44 -15.23 -13.57 1.79
C ARG A 44 -16.49 -12.73 1.97
N GLY A 45 -16.49 -11.48 1.53
CA GLY A 45 -17.71 -10.68 1.49
C GLY A 45 -17.38 -9.32 0.92
N GLY A 46 -18.03 -8.93 -0.17
CA GLY A 46 -17.75 -7.71 -0.95
C GLY A 46 -17.92 -6.37 -0.22
N GLN A 47 -17.83 -6.32 1.11
CA GLN A 47 -18.09 -5.13 1.93
C GLN A 47 -16.85 -4.21 2.07
N GLY A 48 -15.62 -4.74 2.05
CA GLY A 48 -14.42 -3.95 2.38
C GLY A 48 -13.98 -2.92 1.32
N ILE A 49 -14.12 -3.23 0.01
CA ILE A 49 -13.80 -2.28 -1.07
C ILE A 49 -14.86 -1.20 -1.15
N ASP A 50 -16.13 -1.59 -1.01
CA ASP A 50 -17.24 -0.65 -0.91
C ASP A 50 -17.14 0.21 0.36
N LEU A 51 -16.52 -0.28 1.43
CA LEU A 51 -16.25 0.51 2.64
C LEU A 51 -15.08 1.51 2.44
N LEU A 52 -13.99 1.10 1.79
CA LEU A 52 -12.88 2.01 1.41
C LEU A 52 -13.32 3.11 0.43
N LEU A 53 -14.17 2.75 -0.54
CA LEU A 53 -14.74 3.69 -1.52
C LEU A 53 -15.93 4.48 -0.96
N GLY A 54 -16.64 3.94 0.04
CA GLY A 54 -17.84 4.52 0.65
C GLY A 54 -17.57 5.44 1.85
N LEU A 55 -16.40 5.34 2.50
CA LEU A 55 -16.10 6.10 3.71
C LEU A 55 -15.60 7.55 3.48
N HIS A 56 -15.35 7.99 2.24
CA HIS A 56 -14.87 9.36 2.01
C HIS A 56 -15.66 10.14 0.95
N ARG A 57 -16.25 11.27 1.37
CA ARG A 57 -16.83 12.31 0.49
C ARG A 57 -15.79 12.90 -0.48
N TYR A 58 -14.49 12.65 -0.24
CA TYR A 58 -13.38 13.06 -1.10
C TYR A 58 -12.92 11.97 -2.11
N THR A 59 -13.26 10.69 -1.92
CA THR A 59 -12.97 9.60 -2.87
C THR A 59 -14.20 9.21 -3.69
N ALA A 60 -15.40 9.64 -3.28
CA ALA A 60 -16.63 9.47 -4.04
C ALA A 60 -16.59 10.04 -5.49
N PRO A 61 -15.91 11.18 -5.77
CA PRO A 61 -15.72 11.65 -7.15
C PRO A 61 -14.75 10.75 -7.93
N LEU A 62 -13.73 10.18 -7.29
CA LEU A 62 -12.83 9.20 -7.91
C LEU A 62 -13.55 7.88 -8.22
N GLY A 63 -14.49 7.46 -7.38
CA GLY A 63 -15.37 6.30 -7.64
C GLY A 63 -16.43 6.56 -8.73
N ARG A 64 -16.84 7.81 -8.96
CA ARG A 64 -17.73 8.19 -10.08
C ARG A 64 -16.98 8.42 -11.38
N VAL A 65 -15.79 9.03 -11.34
CA VAL A 65 -14.88 9.14 -12.49
C VAL A 65 -14.35 7.75 -12.87
N GLY A 66 -14.23 6.83 -11.91
CA GLY A 66 -13.90 5.42 -12.13
C GLY A 66 -14.92 4.60 -12.91
N ARG A 67 -16.16 5.09 -13.04
CA ARG A 67 -17.18 4.49 -13.93
C ARG A 67 -17.10 5.00 -15.37
N VAL A 68 -16.28 6.01 -15.63
CA VAL A 68 -16.06 6.56 -16.96
C VAL A 68 -14.62 6.23 -17.38
N ARG A 69 -14.48 5.09 -18.06
CA ARG A 69 -13.32 4.76 -18.93
C ARG A 69 -11.93 4.85 -18.27
N SER A 70 -11.73 4.23 -17.11
CA SER A 70 -10.37 3.94 -16.62
C SER A 70 -10.31 2.51 -16.11
N ALA A 71 -9.49 1.70 -16.78
CA ALA A 71 -9.30 0.28 -16.50
C ALA A 71 -8.76 -0.01 -15.08
N GLY A 72 -8.26 1.01 -14.36
CA GLY A 72 -7.42 0.86 -13.17
C GLY A 72 -8.08 0.56 -11.81
N ILE A 73 -9.42 0.53 -11.67
CA ILE A 73 -10.05 0.45 -10.34
C ILE A 73 -10.46 -0.97 -9.93
N THR A 74 -10.70 -1.86 -10.89
CA THR A 74 -11.29 -3.18 -10.59
C THR A 74 -10.27 -4.18 -10.04
N ASP A 75 -8.97 -3.97 -10.26
CA ASP A 75 -7.91 -4.95 -9.97
C ASP A 75 -6.96 -4.57 -8.81
N LEU A 76 -7.38 -3.58 -8.00
CA LEU A 76 -6.74 -3.25 -6.73
C LEU A 76 -7.00 -4.31 -5.64
N ARG A 77 -7.89 -5.27 -5.94
CA ARG A 77 -8.20 -6.46 -5.14
C ARG A 77 -6.96 -7.29 -4.84
N PHE A 78 -6.02 -7.34 -5.79
CA PHE A 78 -4.77 -8.09 -5.66
C PHE A 78 -3.55 -7.17 -5.56
N GLY A 79 -3.69 -5.86 -5.38
CA GLY A 79 -2.52 -4.96 -5.33
C GLY A 79 -1.69 -4.98 -6.61
N ASN A 80 -2.31 -5.13 -7.79
CA ASN A 80 -1.64 -5.07 -9.09
C ASN A 80 -1.18 -3.63 -9.35
N VAL A 81 0.12 -3.45 -9.63
CA VAL A 81 0.78 -2.12 -9.73
C VAL A 81 1.37 -1.84 -11.12
N LEU A 82 1.31 -2.79 -12.05
CA LEU A 82 2.00 -2.75 -13.36
C LEU A 82 1.05 -2.72 -14.55
N ASP A 83 1.38 -1.91 -15.57
CA ASP A 83 0.65 -1.69 -16.83
C ASP A 83 0.60 -2.90 -17.79
N GLU A 84 1.30 -3.99 -17.47
CA GLU A 84 1.35 -5.21 -18.29
C GLU A 84 0.22 -6.22 -17.96
N HIS A 85 -0.46 -6.06 -16.82
CA HIS A 85 -1.59 -6.92 -16.43
C HIS A 85 -2.90 -6.56 -17.16
N TRP A 86 -2.89 -5.51 -17.98
CA TRP A 86 -4.09 -4.89 -18.54
C TRP A 86 -4.39 -5.29 -19.99
N GLN A 87 -3.50 -6.06 -20.65
CA GLN A 87 -3.73 -6.48 -22.03
C GLN A 87 -4.50 -7.80 -22.13
N GLY A 88 -5.82 -7.68 -22.31
CA GLY A 88 -6.58 -8.59 -23.18
C GLY A 88 -7.31 -9.78 -22.55
N LEU A 89 -7.65 -9.81 -21.26
CA LEU A 89 -8.21 -11.03 -20.65
C LEU A 89 -9.47 -10.85 -19.78
N ASP A 90 -10.27 -11.92 -19.77
CA ASP A 90 -11.63 -12.04 -19.24
C ASP A 90 -11.72 -11.80 -17.72
N ARG A 91 -12.66 -10.94 -17.33
CA ARG A 91 -12.66 -10.15 -16.07
C ARG A 91 -13.31 -10.86 -14.88
N PHE A 92 -13.68 -12.13 -15.05
CA PHE A 92 -14.42 -12.92 -14.04
C PHE A 92 -13.88 -14.33 -13.81
N ALA A 93 -12.77 -14.72 -14.43
CA ALA A 93 -12.17 -16.03 -14.17
C ALA A 93 -11.30 -15.97 -12.91
N HIS A 94 -11.61 -16.80 -11.91
CA HIS A 94 -10.72 -17.09 -10.78
C HIS A 94 -9.37 -17.58 -11.32
N ARG A 95 -8.39 -16.68 -11.40
CA ARG A 95 -7.02 -17.04 -11.74
C ARG A 95 -6.11 -16.83 -10.55
N ARG A 96 -5.20 -17.81 -10.39
CA ARG A 96 -4.05 -17.77 -9.49
C ARG A 96 -3.32 -16.44 -9.68
N ASP A 97 -2.78 -15.90 -8.60
CA ASP A 97 -1.99 -14.67 -8.55
C ASP A 97 -0.85 -14.66 -9.61
N THR A 98 -1.12 -14.03 -10.76
CA THR A 98 -0.23 -13.87 -11.94
C THR A 98 0.61 -12.59 -11.88
N ARG A 99 0.72 -11.95 -10.71
CA ARG A 99 1.48 -10.70 -10.59
C ARG A 99 2.95 -10.89 -10.93
N SER A 100 3.47 -10.04 -11.82
CA SER A 100 4.90 -9.73 -11.86
C SER A 100 5.23 -8.93 -10.60
N PRO A 101 6.16 -9.38 -9.74
CA PRO A 101 6.53 -8.65 -8.54
C PRO A 101 7.08 -7.28 -8.94
N LEU A 102 6.45 -6.22 -8.43
CA LEU A 102 7.09 -4.91 -8.40
C LEU A 102 7.89 -4.86 -7.10
N ASP A 103 9.19 -4.62 -7.18
CA ASP A 103 10.05 -4.43 -6.01
C ASP A 103 9.83 -3.06 -5.35
N LEU A 104 10.53 -2.82 -4.24
CA LEU A 104 10.72 -1.45 -3.73
C LEU A 104 11.79 -0.74 -4.58
N PRO A 105 11.67 0.59 -4.81
CA PRO A 105 12.72 1.36 -5.48
C PRO A 105 14.03 1.29 -4.69
N ARG A 106 15.09 0.80 -5.34
CA ARG A 106 16.36 0.37 -4.69
C ARG A 106 17.19 1.52 -4.10
N ASP A 107 17.06 2.71 -4.66
CA ASP A 107 17.76 3.97 -4.31
C ASP A 107 16.93 4.87 -3.37
N VAL A 108 15.75 4.42 -2.94
CA VAL A 108 14.84 5.20 -2.10
C VAL A 108 14.69 4.52 -0.74
N ALA A 109 14.80 5.30 0.33
CA ALA A 109 14.54 4.80 1.67
C ALA A 109 13.03 4.50 1.82
N CYS A 110 12.69 3.22 1.82
CA CYS A 110 11.30 2.75 1.91
C CYS A 110 10.96 2.39 3.36
N TYR A 111 9.84 2.90 3.85
CA TYR A 111 9.32 2.68 5.20
C TYR A 111 7.86 2.27 5.16
N ALA A 112 7.45 1.44 6.12
CA ALA A 112 6.10 0.94 6.23
C ALA A 112 5.57 1.09 7.66
N ILE A 113 4.39 1.70 7.78
CA ILE A 113 3.63 1.75 9.02
C ILE A 113 2.38 0.88 8.86
N ALA A 114 2.20 -0.07 9.76
CA ALA A 114 0.99 -0.86 9.88
C ALA A 114 0.18 -0.39 11.10
N GLY A 115 -1.15 -0.39 11.00
CA GLY A 115 -2.02 -0.27 12.16
C GLY A 115 -2.47 -1.64 12.66
N ALA A 116 -2.78 -1.73 13.94
CA ALA A 116 -3.46 -2.87 14.54
C ALA A 116 -4.47 -2.38 15.57
N LEU A 117 -5.69 -2.91 15.53
CA LEU A 117 -6.74 -2.56 16.50
C LEU A 117 -6.43 -3.07 17.92
N VAL A 118 -5.54 -4.05 18.05
CA VAL A 118 -5.09 -4.56 19.35
C VAL A 118 -4.11 -3.59 20.00
N THR A 119 -4.20 -3.46 21.32
CA THR A 119 -3.37 -2.56 22.12
C THR A 119 -2.09 -3.21 22.65
N ALA A 120 -1.93 -4.52 22.48
CA ALA A 120 -0.74 -5.28 22.83
C ALA A 120 -0.30 -6.17 21.67
N ALA A 121 1.02 -6.28 21.47
CA ALA A 121 1.58 -7.21 20.51
C ALA A 121 1.45 -8.65 21.03
N GLY A 122 1.04 -9.57 20.16
CA GLY A 122 0.91 -11.00 20.48
C GLY A 122 1.10 -11.84 19.23
N TYR A 123 1.03 -13.17 19.38
CA TYR A 123 1.31 -14.13 18.29
C TYR A 123 0.47 -13.97 17.03
N ARG A 124 -0.67 -13.27 17.11
CA ARG A 124 -1.50 -12.90 15.95
C ARG A 124 -1.78 -11.41 16.02
N LEU A 125 -1.17 -10.65 15.12
CA LEU A 125 -1.44 -9.23 14.96
C LEU A 125 -2.57 -9.07 13.94
N PRO A 126 -3.82 -8.83 14.36
CA PRO A 126 -4.86 -8.43 13.44
C PRO A 126 -4.50 -7.09 12.80
N GLY A 127 -5.07 -6.83 11.63
CA GLY A 127 -4.88 -5.57 10.94
C GLY A 127 -5.53 -4.37 11.63
N ASP A 128 -5.54 -3.26 10.90
CA ASP A 128 -6.12 -1.98 11.30
C ASP A 128 -7.65 -1.90 11.07
N GLY A 129 -8.30 -3.05 10.87
CA GLY A 129 -9.70 -3.19 10.46
C GLY A 129 -9.91 -3.31 8.95
N LEU A 130 -8.92 -2.95 8.12
CA LEU A 130 -9.00 -3.04 6.65
C LEU A 130 -7.81 -3.78 6.04
N VAL A 131 -6.61 -3.55 6.55
CA VAL A 131 -5.35 -4.09 6.02
C VAL A 131 -4.64 -4.89 7.09
N ARG A 132 -4.29 -6.14 6.77
CA ARG A 132 -3.49 -7.00 7.67
C ARG A 132 -2.10 -6.42 7.84
N VAL A 133 -1.54 -6.52 9.05
CA VAL A 133 -0.17 -6.09 9.35
C VAL A 133 0.84 -6.69 8.37
N ALA A 134 0.74 -8.00 8.09
CA ALA A 134 1.60 -8.66 7.10
C ALA A 134 1.53 -7.98 5.72
N SER A 135 0.33 -7.65 5.23
CA SER A 135 0.21 -6.93 3.96
C SER A 135 0.74 -5.50 4.04
N ALA A 136 0.57 -4.80 5.16
CA ALA A 136 1.08 -3.43 5.34
C ALA A 136 2.62 -3.40 5.36
N PHE A 137 3.26 -4.46 5.88
CA PHE A 137 4.71 -4.64 5.83
C PHE A 137 5.21 -5.34 4.57
N GLY A 138 4.32 -5.60 3.59
CA GLY A 138 4.70 -6.26 2.36
C GLY A 138 5.17 -7.71 2.52
N VAL A 139 4.81 -8.38 3.63
CA VAL A 139 5.08 -9.80 3.88
C VAL A 139 4.04 -10.66 3.17
N HIS A 140 4.51 -11.64 2.41
CA HIS A 140 3.69 -12.58 1.65
C HIS A 140 4.06 -14.04 1.97
N GLU A 141 3.12 -14.98 1.79
CA GLU A 141 3.39 -16.42 1.96
C GLU A 141 4.37 -16.95 0.92
N ARG A 142 4.33 -16.37 -0.30
CA ARG A 142 5.32 -16.57 -1.36
C ARG A 142 6.50 -15.61 -1.16
N PRO A 143 7.72 -16.08 -0.84
CA PRO A 143 8.87 -15.21 -0.56
C PRO A 143 9.22 -14.26 -1.70
N GLU A 144 9.04 -14.68 -2.95
CA GLU A 144 9.30 -13.88 -4.16
C GLU A 144 8.37 -12.67 -4.34
N LEU A 145 7.27 -12.61 -3.60
CA LEU A 145 6.40 -11.43 -3.54
C LEU A 145 6.68 -10.54 -2.33
N THR A 146 7.52 -10.97 -1.38
CA THR A 146 7.77 -10.20 -0.18
C THR A 146 8.56 -8.94 -0.51
N LEU A 147 8.03 -7.79 -0.10
CA LEU A 147 8.73 -6.52 -0.24
C LEU A 147 9.81 -6.44 0.84
N ALA A 148 11.05 -6.18 0.41
CA ALA A 148 12.20 -6.12 1.29
C ALA A 148 12.28 -4.79 2.07
N PHE A 149 11.24 -4.46 2.84
CA PHE A 149 11.34 -3.39 3.83
C PHE A 149 12.32 -3.83 4.93
N PRO A 150 13.36 -3.02 5.24
CA PRO A 150 14.20 -3.30 6.40
C PRO A 150 13.37 -3.33 7.68
N GLU A 151 13.70 -4.22 8.62
CA GLU A 151 12.96 -4.33 9.89
C GLU A 151 12.94 -3.00 10.65
N ALA A 152 14.07 -2.27 10.67
CA ALA A 152 14.18 -0.94 11.26
C ALA A 152 13.31 0.14 10.59
N HIS A 153 12.77 -0.15 9.41
CA HIS A 153 11.90 0.74 8.64
C HIS A 153 10.41 0.32 8.70
N CYS A 154 10.10 -0.72 9.47
CA CYS A 154 8.75 -1.17 9.75
C CYS A 154 8.34 -0.72 11.15
N TRP A 155 7.17 -0.11 11.27
CA TRP A 155 6.63 0.28 12.58
C TRP A 155 5.16 -0.09 12.73
N LEU A 156 4.79 -0.59 13.91
CA LEU A 156 3.43 -1.04 14.22
C LEU A 156 2.74 -0.06 15.17
N ALA A 157 1.66 0.55 14.70
CA ALA A 157 0.77 1.39 15.48
C ALA A 157 -0.29 0.53 16.19
N LEU A 158 -0.01 0.10 17.42
CA LEU A 158 -0.99 -0.60 18.27
C LEU A 158 -2.15 0.33 18.66
N GLY A 159 -3.34 -0.25 18.86
CA GLY A 159 -4.57 0.47 19.17
C GLY A 159 -5.04 1.42 18.07
N THR A 160 -4.50 1.31 16.85
CA THR A 160 -4.71 2.28 15.77
C THR A 160 -5.39 1.60 14.58
N GLY A 161 -6.61 2.06 14.28
CA GLY A 161 -7.36 1.65 13.09
C GLY A 161 -6.90 2.35 11.81
N HIS A 162 -7.40 1.90 10.66
CA HIS A 162 -6.90 2.31 9.34
C HIS A 162 -6.90 3.82 9.12
N VAL A 163 -8.01 4.49 9.44
CA VAL A 163 -8.14 5.96 9.33
C VAL A 163 -7.35 6.65 10.45
N GLY A 164 -7.26 6.03 11.62
CA GLY A 164 -6.50 6.55 12.77
C GLY A 164 -5.02 6.77 12.46
N LEU A 165 -4.44 6.00 11.53
CA LEU A 165 -3.06 6.19 11.06
C LEU A 165 -2.78 7.61 10.55
N LEU A 166 -3.78 8.33 10.02
CA LEU A 166 -3.60 9.70 9.52
C LEU A 166 -3.53 10.75 10.64
N GLY A 167 -4.07 10.45 11.82
CA GLY A 167 -4.21 11.41 12.93
C GLY A 167 -3.44 11.05 14.19
N ALA A 168 -2.86 9.86 14.29
CA ALA A 168 -2.15 9.41 15.48
C ALA A 168 -0.82 10.18 15.67
N PRO A 169 -0.59 10.85 16.83
CA PRO A 169 0.66 11.56 17.08
C PRO A 169 1.90 10.67 16.99
N THR A 170 1.79 9.42 17.45
CA THR A 170 2.87 8.42 17.39
C THR A 170 3.27 8.07 15.96
N VAL A 171 2.32 8.01 15.03
CA VAL A 171 2.60 7.83 13.59
C VAL A 171 3.41 9.01 13.07
N TYR A 172 3.01 10.23 13.39
CA TYR A 172 3.73 11.43 12.99
C TYR A 172 5.15 11.48 13.57
N GLU A 173 5.32 11.13 14.85
CA GLU A 173 6.62 11.07 15.51
C GLU A 173 7.56 10.06 14.86
N THR A 174 7.06 8.88 14.50
CA THR A 174 7.82 7.87 13.75
C THR A 174 8.21 8.38 12.36
N ILE A 175 7.30 9.03 11.63
CA ILE A 175 7.62 9.63 10.32
C ILE A 175 8.70 10.69 10.47
N ARG A 176 8.55 11.57 11.47
CA ARG A 176 9.48 12.65 11.74
C ARG A 176 10.87 12.12 12.09
N SER A 177 10.95 11.06 12.90
CA SER A 177 12.24 10.46 13.26
C SER A 177 12.94 9.91 12.03
N TRP A 178 12.26 9.11 11.20
CA TRP A 178 12.83 8.57 9.96
C TRP A 178 13.30 9.65 8.99
N LEU A 179 12.55 10.74 8.83
CA LEU A 179 12.94 11.83 7.95
C LEU A 179 14.05 12.71 8.54
N SER A 180 14.14 12.84 9.86
CA SER A 180 15.18 13.64 10.53
C SER A 180 16.58 13.04 10.43
N PHE A 181 16.70 11.71 10.35
CA PHE A 181 17.99 11.04 10.13
C PHE A 181 18.47 11.13 8.67
N ARG A 182 17.66 11.70 7.76
CA ARG A 182 18.05 11.94 6.37
C ARG A 182 18.61 13.36 6.24
N THR A 183 19.79 13.59 6.81
CA THR A 183 20.59 14.76 6.43
C THR A 183 20.99 14.58 4.96
N PRO A 184 20.65 15.50 4.05
CA PRO A 184 21.16 15.44 2.69
C PRO A 184 22.68 15.61 2.71
N ALA A 185 23.38 14.75 1.96
CA ALA A 185 24.76 15.00 1.54
C ALA A 185 24.79 16.00 0.39
#